data_AF-A0A132GTA5-F1
#
_entry.id   AF-A0A132GTA5-F1
#
_cell.length_a   1.000
_cell.length_b   1.000
_cell.length_c   1.000
_cell.angle_alpha   90.00
_cell.angle_beta   90.00
_cell.angle_gamma   90.00
#
_symmetry.space_group_name_H-M   'P 1'
#
loop_
_entity.id
_entity.type
_entity.pdbx_description
1 polymer ?
#
loop_
_entity_poly.entity_id
_entity_poly.type
_entity_poly.pdbx_seq_one_letter_code
_entity_poly.pdbx_strand_id
1 'polypeptide(L)'
;RSNKVAVCLGFQDFSQLVRDYGDKEAKVVMNTVGNIFSGQVVGETAKTLSERFGKVLQKRQSISINRQDVSTSINTQMDSLIPPSKISGLTQGMFVGSVSDNFNERIEQKIFNAEIVVDNERVARETKAYQPIPVITDFTDEDGNDRMDEMVRDNYNRIKNEVKQIVKDELERIANDPELAHLLQK
;
A
#
# COMPACT_ATOMS: atom_id res chain seq x y z
N ARG A 1 0.83 17.33 -1.26
CA ARG A 1 1.05 16.39 -2.40
C ARG A 1 1.63 17.15 -3.61
N SER A 2 2.78 17.80 -3.48
CA SER A 2 3.30 18.69 -4.54
C SER A 2 3.97 17.93 -5.70
N ASN A 3 4.40 16.69 -5.47
CA ASN A 3 5.18 15.91 -6.45
C ASN A 3 4.33 15.00 -7.35
N LYS A 4 3.00 15.10 -7.31
CA LYS A 4 2.07 14.20 -8.03
C LYS A 4 2.38 12.70 -7.88
N VAL A 5 2.98 12.31 -6.76
CA VAL A 5 3.32 10.91 -6.47
C VAL A 5 2.04 10.17 -6.07
N ALA A 6 1.75 9.08 -6.77
CA ALA A 6 0.68 8.13 -6.43
C ALA A 6 1.33 6.85 -5.87
N VAL A 7 1.00 6.52 -4.63
CA VAL A 7 1.46 5.29 -3.97
C VAL A 7 0.30 4.30 -3.96
N CYS A 8 0.53 3.10 -4.50
CA CYS A 8 -0.38 1.97 -4.40
C CYS A 8 0.25 0.94 -3.46
N LEU A 9 -0.50 0.54 -2.43
CA LEU A 9 -0.07 -0.47 -1.46
C LEU A 9 -1.01 -1.67 -1.58
N GLY A 10 -0.44 -2.85 -1.78
CA GLY A 10 -1.15 -4.12 -1.78
C GLY A 10 -0.59 -5.01 -0.67
N PHE A 11 -1.47 -5.49 0.20
CA PHE A 11 -1.16 -6.48 1.23
C PHE A 11 -2.37 -7.39 1.41
N GLN A 12 -2.13 -8.60 1.88
CA GLN A 12 -3.21 -9.59 2.04
C GLN A 12 -4.04 -9.31 3.29
N ASP A 13 -3.40 -8.87 4.37
CA ASP A 13 -4.05 -8.57 5.65
C ASP A 13 -3.28 -7.49 6.41
N PHE A 14 -3.98 -6.65 7.18
CA PHE A 14 -3.36 -5.62 8.02
C PHE A 14 -2.39 -6.19 9.06
N SER A 15 -2.55 -7.45 9.46
CA SER A 15 -1.65 -8.17 10.35
C SER A 15 -0.22 -8.24 9.80
N GLN A 16 -0.05 -8.32 8.48
CA GLN A 16 1.28 -8.30 7.85
C GLN A 16 1.97 -6.95 8.09
N LEU A 17 1.22 -5.86 7.96
CA LEU A 17 1.73 -4.52 8.19
C LEU A 17 2.12 -4.31 9.66
N VAL A 18 1.30 -4.79 10.60
CA VAL A 18 1.60 -4.70 12.04
C VAL A 18 2.83 -5.53 12.41
N ARG A 19 2.99 -6.72 11.82
CA ARG A 19 4.15 -7.59 12.05
C ARG A 19 5.46 -6.92 11.62
N ASP A 20 5.47 -6.29 10.44
CA ASP A 20 6.71 -5.81 9.83
C ASP A 20 7.08 -4.39 10.31
N TYR A 21 6.09 -3.53 10.55
CA TYR A 21 6.31 -2.13 10.90
C TYR A 21 6.05 -1.81 12.38
N GLY A 22 5.33 -2.67 13.09
CA GLY A 22 4.84 -2.37 14.43
C GLY A 22 3.51 -1.61 14.41
N ASP A 23 2.84 -1.64 15.57
CA ASP A 23 1.44 -1.21 15.70
C ASP A 23 1.22 0.28 15.40
N LYS A 24 2.19 1.13 15.76
CA LYS A 24 2.07 2.59 15.58
C LYS A 24 2.26 2.98 14.12
N GLU A 25 3.30 2.46 13.49
CA GLU A 25 3.71 2.73 12.12
C GLU A 25 2.67 2.16 11.14
N ALA A 26 2.18 0.94 11.40
CA ALA A 26 1.12 0.33 10.61
C ALA A 26 -0.17 1.17 10.63
N LYS A 27 -0.56 1.69 11.80
CA LYS A 27 -1.72 2.60 11.93
C LYS A 27 -1.54 3.89 11.13
N VAL A 28 -0.33 4.46 11.08
CA VAL A 28 -0.06 5.65 10.27
C VAL A 28 -0.28 5.34 8.79
N VAL A 29 0.25 4.23 8.29
CA VAL A 29 0.08 3.82 6.90
C VAL A 29 -1.41 3.61 6.57
N MET A 30 -2.15 2.86 7.41
CA MET A 30 -3.57 2.60 7.23
C MET A 30 -4.41 3.88 7.21
N ASN A 31 -4.11 4.84 8.09
CA ASN A 31 -4.87 6.09 8.19
C ASN A 31 -4.52 7.10 7.10
N THR A 32 -3.31 7.02 6.53
CA THR A 32 -2.83 7.99 5.51
C THR A 32 -3.47 7.74 4.14
N VAL A 33 -3.79 6.49 3.80
CA VAL A 33 -4.44 6.16 2.53
C VAL A 33 -5.90 6.61 2.54
N GLY A 34 -6.27 7.49 1.61
CA GLY A 34 -7.65 7.96 1.43
C GLY A 34 -8.52 7.05 0.56
N ASN A 35 -7.89 6.25 -0.30
CA ASN A 35 -8.57 5.27 -1.15
C ASN A 35 -8.29 3.87 -0.60
N ILE A 36 -9.33 3.06 -0.47
CA ILE A 36 -9.22 1.70 0.05
C ILE A 36 -10.07 0.80 -0.81
N PHE A 37 -9.49 -0.34 -1.17
CA PHE A 37 -10.16 -1.46 -1.82
C PHE A 37 -9.84 -2.68 -1.00
N SER A 38 -10.86 -3.40 -0.55
CA SER A 38 -10.71 -4.60 0.26
C SER A 38 -11.65 -5.68 -0.26
N GLY A 39 -11.08 -6.84 -0.56
CA GLY A 39 -11.87 -8.04 -0.82
C GLY A 39 -12.28 -8.71 0.49
N GLN A 40 -12.43 -10.02 0.46
CA GLN A 40 -12.71 -10.80 1.66
C GLN A 40 -11.55 -10.71 2.66
N VAL A 41 -11.82 -10.17 3.84
CA VAL A 41 -10.89 -10.11 4.97
C VAL A 41 -11.62 -10.48 6.26
N VAL A 42 -10.91 -11.07 7.22
CA VAL A 42 -11.49 -11.61 8.45
C VAL A 42 -10.90 -10.95 9.68
N GLY A 43 -11.50 -11.21 10.85
CA GLY A 43 -10.93 -10.82 12.14
C GLY A 43 -10.92 -9.31 12.37
N GLU A 44 -9.77 -8.79 12.79
CA GLU A 44 -9.60 -7.38 13.18
C GLU A 44 -9.64 -6.44 11.97
N THR A 45 -9.04 -6.85 10.84
CA THR A 45 -9.07 -6.12 9.57
C THR A 45 -10.49 -5.74 9.15
N ALA A 46 -11.43 -6.70 9.23
CA ALA A 46 -12.84 -6.47 8.89
C ALA A 46 -13.53 -5.48 9.84
N LYS A 47 -13.18 -5.49 11.14
CA LYS A 47 -13.73 -4.54 12.12
C LYS A 47 -13.23 -3.13 11.86
N THR A 48 -11.92 -2.97 11.65
CA THR A 48 -11.30 -1.67 11.34
C THR A 48 -11.90 -1.06 10.08
N LEU A 49 -12.10 -1.87 9.02
CA LEU A 49 -12.75 -1.40 7.80
C LEU A 49 -14.22 -1.02 8.02
N SER A 50 -14.98 -1.83 8.76
CA SER A 50 -16.38 -1.53 9.10
C SER A 50 -16.53 -0.22 9.86
N GLU A 51 -15.68 0.01 10.86
CA GLU A 51 -15.63 1.25 11.63
C GLU A 51 -15.28 2.45 10.74
N ARG A 52 -14.36 2.25 9.79
CA ARG A 52 -13.94 3.28 8.84
C ARG A 52 -15.04 3.67 7.84
N PHE A 53 -15.88 2.72 7.43
CA PHE A 53 -17.06 3.01 6.60
C PHE A 53 -18.16 3.72 7.39
N GLY A 54 -18.11 3.67 8.72
CA GLY A 54 -19.03 4.38 9.59
C GLY A 54 -20.38 3.69 9.76
N LYS A 55 -21.29 4.42 10.42
CA LYS A 55 -22.63 3.96 10.77
C LYS A 55 -23.69 4.83 10.11
N VAL A 56 -24.81 4.21 9.77
CA VAL A 56 -25.98 4.87 9.17
C VAL A 56 -27.20 4.64 10.04
N LEU A 57 -28.09 5.63 10.09
CA LEU A 57 -29.35 5.51 10.80
C LEU A 57 -30.26 4.52 10.06
N GLN A 58 -30.47 3.35 10.66
CA GLN A 58 -31.34 2.31 10.14
C GLN A 58 -32.69 2.34 10.84
N LYS A 59 -33.77 2.23 10.05
CA LYS A 59 -35.14 2.07 10.56
C LYS A 59 -35.41 0.58 10.77
N ARG A 60 -35.58 0.18 12.03
CA ARG A 60 -36.08 -1.14 12.40
C ARG A 60 -37.58 -1.10 12.59
N GLN A 61 -38.28 -1.90 11.79
CA GLN A 61 -39.71 -2.13 11.95
C GLN A 61 -39.89 -3.46 12.66
N SER A 62 -40.52 -3.44 13.84
CA SER A 62 -40.93 -4.62 14.56
C SER A 62 -42.43 -4.80 14.36
N ILE A 63 -42.83 -5.89 13.72
CA ILE A 63 -44.24 -6.23 13.51
C ILE A 63 -44.60 -7.31 14.53
N SER A 64 -45.48 -6.96 15.46
CA SER A 64 -46.05 -7.89 16.43
C SER A 64 -47.44 -8.29 15.96
N ILE A 65 -47.63 -9.57 15.62
CA ILE A 65 -48.89 -10.10 15.11
C ILE A 65 -49.57 -10.88 16.24
N ASN A 66 -50.70 -10.37 16.72
CA ASN A 66 -51.57 -11.08 17.65
C ASN A 66 -52.86 -11.52 16.91
N ARG A 67 -53.63 -12.46 17.47
CA ARG A 67 -54.84 -13.01 16.84
C ARG A 67 -55.94 -11.97 16.57
N GLN A 68 -55.89 -10.83 17.25
CA GLN A 68 -56.89 -9.75 17.16
C GLN A 68 -56.36 -8.49 16.46
N ASP A 69 -55.05 -8.22 16.52
CA ASP A 69 -54.44 -7.00 15.97
C ASP A 69 -52.99 -7.21 15.52
N VAL A 70 -52.56 -6.42 14.52
CA VAL A 70 -51.16 -6.30 14.10
C VAL A 70 -50.63 -4.96 14.57
N SER A 71 -49.65 -4.97 15.47
CA SER A 71 -48.95 -3.77 15.91
C SER A 71 -47.63 -3.62 15.16
N THR A 72 -47.38 -2.44 14.58
CA THR A 72 -46.09 -2.11 13.97
C THR A 72 -45.39 -1.04 14.80
N SER A 73 -44.24 -1.38 15.37
CA SER A 73 -43.37 -0.45 16.06
C SER A 73 -42.20 -0.07 15.14
N ILE A 74 -41.92 1.23 15.01
CA ILE A 74 -40.82 1.73 14.19
C ILE A 74 -39.81 2.40 15.12
N ASN A 75 -38.58 1.89 15.13
CA ASN A 75 -37.47 2.44 15.90
C ASN A 75 -36.29 2.77 14.97
N THR A 76 -35.57 3.84 15.24
CA THR A 76 -34.35 4.22 14.52
C THR A 76 -33.12 3.92 15.38
N GLN A 77 -32.16 3.17 14.83
CA GLN A 77 -30.90 2.84 15.49
C GLN A 77 -29.73 3.11 14.56
N MET A 78 -28.59 3.53 15.12
CA MET A 78 -27.34 3.65 14.36
C MET A 78 -26.72 2.27 14.18
N ASP A 79 -26.66 1.78 12.94
CA ASP A 79 -26.06 0.49 12.61
C ASP A 79 -24.89 0.66 11.63
N SER A 80 -24.00 -0.31 11.58
CA SER A 80 -22.82 -0.27 10.70
C SER A 80 -23.25 -0.29 9.24
N LEU A 81 -22.71 0.61 8.43
CA LEU A 81 -23.07 0.69 7.00
C LEU A 81 -22.73 -0.62 6.28
N ILE A 82 -21.54 -1.16 6.56
CA ILE A 82 -21.10 -2.48 6.11
C ILE A 82 -20.61 -3.25 7.33
N PRO A 83 -21.36 -4.23 7.84
CA PRO A 83 -20.96 -5.01 9.01
C PRO A 83 -19.70 -5.87 8.75
N PRO A 84 -18.86 -6.15 9.77
CA PRO A 84 -17.67 -6.98 9.60
C PRO A 84 -17.97 -8.40 9.09
N SER A 85 -19.14 -8.95 9.43
CA SER A 85 -19.61 -10.24 8.92
C SER A 85 -19.86 -10.22 7.42
N LYS A 86 -20.33 -9.09 6.87
CA LYS A 86 -20.55 -8.93 5.43
C LYS A 86 -19.24 -8.79 4.66
N ILE A 87 -18.22 -8.19 5.28
CA ILE A 87 -16.85 -8.11 4.73
C ILE A 87 -16.18 -9.48 4.75
N SER A 88 -16.29 -10.20 5.87
CA SER A 88 -15.76 -11.56 6.04
C SER A 88 -16.38 -12.59 5.10
N GLY A 89 -17.62 -12.34 4.65
CA GLY A 89 -18.37 -13.22 3.77
C GLY A 89 -18.40 -12.78 2.31
N LEU A 90 -17.55 -11.84 1.88
CA LEU A 90 -17.46 -11.44 0.48
C LEU A 90 -17.03 -12.62 -0.37
N THR A 91 -17.73 -12.82 -1.50
CA THR A 91 -17.34 -13.79 -2.52
C THR A 91 -16.16 -13.28 -3.33
N GLN A 92 -15.44 -14.18 -3.99
CA GLN A 92 -14.39 -13.79 -4.92
C GLN A 92 -14.97 -12.83 -5.99
N GLY A 93 -14.25 -11.75 -6.28
CA GLY A 93 -14.70 -10.70 -7.19
C GLY A 93 -15.53 -9.60 -6.53
N MET A 94 -16.05 -9.80 -5.32
CA MET A 94 -16.72 -8.74 -4.56
C MET A 94 -15.71 -7.94 -3.74
N PHE A 95 -15.85 -6.61 -3.80
CA PHE A 95 -14.99 -5.67 -3.08
C PHE A 95 -15.82 -4.63 -2.34
N VAL A 96 -15.31 -4.26 -1.18
CA VAL A 96 -15.76 -3.10 -0.40
C VAL A 96 -14.65 -2.08 -0.33
N GLY A 97 -15.02 -0.81 -0.29
CA GLY A 97 -14.01 0.22 -0.26
C GLY A 97 -14.57 1.62 -0.13
N SER A 98 -13.65 2.55 0.00
CA SER A 98 -13.95 3.98 0.03
C SER A 98 -13.01 4.72 -0.89
N VAL A 99 -13.55 5.62 -1.70
CA VAL A 99 -12.80 6.50 -2.60
C VAL A 99 -12.92 7.92 -2.09
N SER A 100 -11.77 8.59 -1.97
CA SER A 100 -11.66 10.00 -1.65
C SER A 100 -11.84 10.85 -2.91
N ASP A 101 -12.51 11.98 -2.77
CA ASP A 101 -12.73 12.97 -3.81
C ASP A 101 -11.65 14.08 -3.80
N ASN A 102 -11.63 14.86 -4.87
CA ASN A 102 -10.83 16.08 -4.95
C ASN A 102 -11.75 17.31 -4.83
N PHE A 103 -11.17 18.47 -4.52
CA PHE A 103 -11.94 19.71 -4.34
C PHE A 103 -12.82 20.06 -5.56
N ASN A 104 -12.35 19.74 -6.76
CA ASN A 104 -13.04 20.03 -8.03
C ASN A 104 -14.02 18.93 -8.47
N GLU A 105 -13.88 17.70 -7.96
CA GLU A 105 -14.62 16.52 -8.41
C GLU A 105 -15.14 15.77 -7.19
N ARG A 106 -16.25 16.28 -6.63
CA ARG A 106 -16.90 15.66 -5.47
C ARG A 106 -17.66 14.41 -5.89
N ILE A 107 -17.45 13.33 -5.13
CA ILE A 107 -18.15 12.05 -5.32
C ILE A 107 -19.20 11.94 -4.21
N GLU A 108 -20.47 11.81 -4.59
CA GLU A 108 -21.57 11.64 -3.64
C GLU A 108 -21.47 10.30 -2.90
N GLN A 109 -21.26 9.21 -3.65
CA GLN A 109 -21.12 7.88 -3.08
C GLN A 109 -19.65 7.48 -2.97
N LYS A 110 -19.03 7.86 -1.84
CA LYS A 110 -17.62 7.53 -1.56
C LYS A 110 -17.40 6.07 -1.21
N ILE A 111 -18.39 5.41 -0.61
CA ILE A 111 -18.28 4.01 -0.15
C ILE A 111 -19.01 3.10 -1.11
N PHE A 112 -18.38 1.99 -1.49
CA PHE A 112 -18.95 0.99 -2.39
C PHE A 112 -18.84 -0.41 -1.81
N ASN A 113 -19.76 -1.27 -2.25
CA ASN A 113 -19.76 -2.72 -2.06
C ASN A 113 -20.27 -3.31 -3.37
N ALA A 114 -19.36 -3.75 -4.25
CA ALA A 114 -19.67 -4.11 -5.62
C ALA A 114 -18.78 -5.24 -6.14
N GLU A 115 -19.27 -5.92 -7.17
CA GLU A 115 -18.49 -6.89 -7.92
C GLU A 115 -17.57 -6.16 -8.92
N ILE A 116 -16.28 -6.45 -8.87
CA ILE A 116 -15.33 -6.00 -9.87
C ILE A 116 -15.32 -7.02 -11.00
N VAL A 117 -15.99 -6.67 -12.10
CA VAL A 117 -16.00 -7.48 -13.31
C VAL A 117 -14.73 -7.21 -14.11
N VAL A 118 -13.82 -8.18 -14.13
CA VAL A 118 -12.62 -8.13 -14.97
C VAL A 118 -12.89 -8.94 -16.24
N ASP A 119 -12.76 -8.28 -17.40
CA ASP A 119 -12.80 -8.96 -18.70
C ASP A 119 -11.51 -9.75 -18.89
N ASN A 120 -11.53 -11.02 -18.47
CA ASN A 120 -10.39 -11.91 -18.51
C ASN A 120 -9.84 -12.12 -19.93
N GLU A 121 -10.68 -12.08 -20.97
CA GLU A 121 -10.22 -12.25 -22.35
C GLU A 121 -9.46 -11.03 -22.84
N ARG A 122 -9.93 -9.83 -22.49
CA ARG A 122 -9.22 -8.59 -22.81
C ARG A 122 -7.91 -8.50 -22.04
N VAL A 123 -7.92 -8.79 -20.74
CA VAL A 123 -6.70 -8.78 -19.91
C VAL A 123 -5.70 -9.84 -20.37
N ALA A 124 -6.14 -11.04 -20.76
CA ALA A 124 -5.24 -12.07 -21.27
C ALA A 124 -4.60 -11.68 -22.62
N ARG A 125 -5.34 -11.01 -23.50
CA ARG A 125 -4.78 -10.44 -24.75
C ARG A 125 -3.75 -9.36 -24.47
N GLU A 126 -4.06 -8.47 -23.52
CA GLU A 126 -3.15 -7.40 -23.09
C GLU A 126 -1.88 -7.98 -22.44
N THR A 127 -2.04 -8.96 -21.55
CA THR A 127 -0.94 -9.62 -20.83
C THR A 127 -0.02 -10.38 -21.79
N LYS A 128 -0.56 -10.99 -22.84
CA LYS A 128 0.25 -11.63 -23.90
C LYS A 128 1.09 -10.63 -24.70
N ALA A 129 0.66 -9.37 -24.77
CA ALA A 129 1.37 -8.30 -25.45
C ALA A 129 2.39 -7.59 -24.52
N TYR A 130 2.39 -7.90 -23.22
CA TYR A 130 3.38 -7.34 -22.30
C TYR A 130 4.77 -7.83 -22.68
N GLN A 131 5.65 -6.87 -22.93
CA GLN A 131 7.06 -7.16 -23.05
C GLN A 131 7.64 -7.37 -21.64
N PRO A 132 8.53 -8.36 -21.46
CA PRO A 132 9.25 -8.49 -20.20
C PRO A 132 9.94 -7.17 -19.88
N ILE A 133 9.95 -6.79 -18.60
CA ILE A 133 10.70 -5.62 -18.16
C ILE A 133 12.14 -5.81 -18.64
N PRO A 134 12.68 -4.87 -19.42
CA PRO A 134 14.04 -4.99 -19.91
C PRO A 134 14.96 -5.11 -18.70
N VAL A 135 15.78 -6.17 -18.68
CA VAL A 135 16.79 -6.36 -17.65
C VAL A 135 17.83 -5.28 -17.87
N ILE A 136 17.75 -4.19 -17.09
CA ILE A 136 18.63 -3.01 -17.21
C ILE A 136 20.08 -3.37 -16.83
N THR A 137 20.23 -4.39 -15.98
CA THR A 137 21.50 -4.92 -15.51
C THR A 137 21.36 -6.43 -15.37
N ASP A 138 21.92 -7.13 -16.33
CA ASP A 138 22.05 -8.58 -16.28
C ASP A 138 23.32 -8.91 -15.47
N PHE A 139 23.15 -9.60 -14.34
CA PHE A 139 24.27 -10.04 -13.49
C PHE A 139 24.67 -11.48 -13.80
N THR A 140 24.13 -12.07 -14.86
CA THR A 140 24.56 -13.38 -15.35
C THR A 140 25.78 -13.26 -16.26
N ASP A 141 26.72 -14.19 -16.06
CA ASP A 141 27.90 -14.36 -16.94
C ASP A 141 27.52 -15.10 -18.23
N GLU A 142 28.45 -15.24 -19.19
CA GLU A 142 28.22 -15.96 -20.46
C GLU A 142 27.74 -17.42 -20.28
N ASP A 143 28.03 -18.04 -19.12
CA ASP A 143 27.61 -19.38 -18.73
C ASP A 143 26.28 -19.44 -17.93
N GLY A 144 25.59 -18.31 -17.74
CA GLY A 144 24.28 -18.23 -17.07
C GLY A 144 24.30 -18.34 -15.54
N ASN A 145 25.47 -18.23 -14.91
CA ASN A 145 25.61 -18.22 -13.45
C ASN A 145 25.38 -16.80 -12.89
N ASP A 146 24.60 -16.71 -11.81
CA ASP A 146 24.34 -15.44 -11.10
C ASP A 146 25.59 -14.98 -10.34
N ARG A 147 26.21 -13.90 -10.82
CA ARG A 147 27.40 -13.27 -10.21
C ARG A 147 27.08 -11.98 -9.46
N MET A 148 25.82 -11.75 -9.11
CA MET A 148 25.37 -10.53 -8.43
C MET A 148 26.20 -10.21 -7.18
N ASP A 149 26.45 -11.21 -6.32
CA ASP A 149 27.21 -11.02 -5.09
C ASP A 149 28.68 -10.62 -5.34
N GLU A 150 29.29 -11.16 -6.38
CA GLU A 150 30.67 -10.82 -6.76
C GLU A 150 30.75 -9.41 -7.33
N MET A 151 29.85 -9.05 -8.25
CA MET A 151 29.82 -7.71 -8.85
C MET A 151 29.50 -6.62 -7.81
N VAL A 152 28.63 -6.91 -6.84
CA VAL A 152 28.35 -5.99 -5.73
C VAL A 152 29.58 -5.80 -4.85
N ARG A 153 30.30 -6.89 -4.52
CA ARG A 153 31.55 -6.82 -3.74
C ARG A 153 32.67 -6.08 -4.48
N ASP A 154 32.80 -6.29 -5.78
CA ASP A 154 33.80 -5.62 -6.59
C ASP A 154 33.51 -4.12 -6.71
N ASN A 155 32.25 -3.73 -6.92
CA ASN A 155 31.86 -2.32 -6.88
C ASN A 155 32.12 -1.70 -5.50
N TYR A 156 31.78 -2.41 -4.42
CA TYR A 156 32.06 -1.94 -3.06
C TYR A 156 33.56 -1.70 -2.84
N ASN A 157 34.41 -2.65 -3.26
CA ASN A 157 35.86 -2.53 -3.16
C ASN A 157 36.42 -1.41 -4.05
N ARG A 158 35.90 -1.26 -5.28
CA ARG A 158 36.28 -0.19 -6.20
C ARG A 158 35.99 1.18 -5.62
N ILE A 159 34.75 1.41 -5.15
CA ILE A 159 34.36 2.68 -4.52
C ILE A 159 35.25 2.97 -3.30
N LYS A 160 35.54 1.97 -2.47
CA LYS A 160 36.41 2.14 -1.30
C LYS A 160 37.84 2.55 -1.70
N ASN A 161 38.37 1.99 -2.78
CA ASN A 161 39.69 2.34 -3.29
C ASN A 161 39.70 3.72 -3.95
N GLU A 162 38.69 4.07 -4.73
CA GLU A 162 38.51 5.40 -5.33
C GLU A 162 38.42 6.47 -4.23
N VAL A 163 37.64 6.25 -3.17
CA VAL A 163 37.56 7.17 -2.04
C VAL A 163 38.91 7.32 -1.33
N LYS A 164 39.65 6.23 -1.12
CA LYS A 164 41.01 6.31 -0.56
C LYS A 164 41.96 7.11 -1.46
N GLN A 165 41.85 6.94 -2.78
CA GLN A 165 42.66 7.67 -3.74
C GLN A 165 42.32 9.16 -3.71
N ILE A 166 41.03 9.51 -3.73
CA ILE A 166 40.58 10.91 -3.59
C ILE A 166 41.10 11.52 -2.29
N VAL A 167 41.02 10.81 -1.17
CA VAL A 167 41.56 11.29 0.11
C VAL A 167 43.06 11.50 0.02
N LYS A 168 43.80 10.57 -0.59
CA LYS A 168 45.25 10.69 -0.73
C LYS A 168 45.64 11.87 -1.64
N ASP A 169 44.99 11.99 -2.79
CA ASP A 169 45.22 13.07 -3.75
C ASP A 169 44.88 14.44 -3.13
N GLU A 170 43.81 14.49 -2.31
CA GLU A 170 43.42 15.71 -1.60
C GLU A 170 44.40 16.05 -0.45
N LEU A 171 44.92 15.06 0.27
CA LEU A 171 45.98 15.26 1.27
C LEU A 171 47.27 15.75 0.60
N GLU A 172 47.65 15.19 -0.56
CA GLU A 172 48.80 15.66 -1.36
C GLU A 172 48.56 17.09 -1.90
N ARG A 173 47.34 17.43 -2.33
CA ARG A 173 46.97 18.79 -2.73
C ARG A 173 47.10 19.78 -1.59
N ILE A 174 46.57 19.46 -0.42
CA ILE A 174 46.65 20.29 0.79
C ILE A 174 48.11 20.44 1.25
N ALA A 175 48.95 19.41 1.12
CA ALA A 175 50.36 19.47 1.47
C ALA A 175 51.18 20.36 0.52
N ASN A 176 50.83 20.40 -0.77
CA ASN A 176 51.52 21.19 -1.79
C ASN A 176 51.02 22.63 -1.89
N ASP A 177 49.89 22.98 -1.24
CA ASP A 177 49.36 24.34 -1.19
C ASP A 177 49.84 25.07 0.08
N PRO A 178 50.66 26.14 -0.05
CA PRO A 178 51.21 26.88 1.09
C PRO A 178 50.16 27.48 2.03
N GLU A 179 48.94 27.79 1.55
CA GLU A 179 47.88 28.36 2.38
C GLU A 179 47.12 27.30 3.18
N LEU A 180 47.04 26.06 2.70
CA LEU A 180 46.24 24.98 3.28
C LEU A 180 47.06 23.96 4.09
N ALA A 181 48.38 23.95 3.95
CA ALA A 181 49.27 23.00 4.62
C ALA A 181 49.15 22.97 6.16
N HIS A 182 48.67 24.05 6.79
CA HIS A 182 48.45 24.14 8.23
C HIS A 182 47.26 23.27 8.73
N LEU A 183 46.41 22.77 7.83
CA LEU A 183 45.25 21.93 8.15
C LEU A 183 45.61 20.44 8.29
N LEU A 184 46.81 20.03 7.86
CA LEU A 184 47.33 18.69 8.09
C LEU A 184 47.86 18.59 9.53
N GLN A 185 47.10 17.96 10.42
CA GLN A 185 47.60 17.61 11.75
C GLN A 185 48.74 16.57 11.61
N LYS A 186 49.83 16.83 12.34
CA LYS A 186 51.00 15.93 12.47
C LYS A 186 50.63 14.58 13.07
#